data_AF-A0A9E3CJA7-F1
#
_entry.id   AF-A0A9E3CJA7-F1
#
_cell.length_a   1.000
_cell.length_b   1.000
_cell.length_c   1.000
_cell.angle_alpha   90.00
_cell.angle_beta   90.00
_cell.angle_gamma   90.00
#
_symmetry.space_group_name_H-M   'P 1'
#
loop_
_entity.id
_entity.type
_entity.pdbx_description
1 polymer ?
#
loop_
_entity_poly.entity_id
_entity_poly.type
_entity_poly.pdbx_seq_one_letter_code
_entity_poly.pdbx_strand_id
1 'polypeptide(L)'
;MTFRADARRFRFLALFVTALSLVPLLPLYVERTFVRLFLVSGASGDTVEWGWALRTLPGFWSDYRYFSPEQEPTFWLSVNLALAFVYALLVTVAADLLINRLVRNSGLKSRRS
;
A
#
# COMPACT_ATOMS: atom_id res chain seq x y z
N MET A 1 -27.61 -2.91 -24.43
CA MET A 1 -26.48 -1.99 -24.16
C MET A 1 -25.77 -2.24 -22.80
N THR A 2 -26.13 -3.27 -22.04
CA THR A 2 -25.60 -3.56 -20.68
C THR A 2 -24.29 -4.37 -20.66
N PHE A 3 -24.15 -5.34 -21.56
CA PHE A 3 -23.03 -6.31 -21.56
C PHE A 3 -21.62 -5.70 -21.56
N ARG A 4 -21.42 -4.57 -22.26
CA ARG A 4 -20.12 -3.88 -22.31
C ARG A 4 -19.79 -3.13 -21.01
N ALA A 5 -20.79 -2.61 -20.31
CA ALA A 5 -20.60 -1.94 -19.02
C ALA A 5 -20.22 -2.96 -17.95
N ASP A 6 -20.84 -4.14 -17.97
CA ASP A 6 -20.57 -5.22 -17.03
C ASP A 6 -19.15 -5.77 -17.22
N ALA A 7 -18.74 -6.05 -18.45
CA ALA A 7 -17.38 -6.51 -18.75
C ALA A 7 -16.29 -5.53 -18.28
N ARG A 8 -16.53 -4.21 -18.38
CA ARG A 8 -15.60 -3.19 -17.89
C ARG A 8 -15.53 -3.18 -16.36
N ARG A 9 -16.66 -3.31 -15.67
CA ARG A 9 -16.73 -3.41 -14.20
C ARG A 9 -16.00 -4.64 -13.70
N PHE A 10 -16.22 -5.80 -14.33
CA PHE A 10 -15.50 -7.03 -14.00
C PHE A 10 -13.99 -6.90 -14.20
N ARG A 11 -13.54 -6.30 -15.30
CA ARG A 11 -12.11 -6.03 -15.52
C ARG A 11 -11.53 -5.12 -14.45
N PHE A 12 -12.22 -4.02 -14.14
CA PHE A 12 -11.78 -3.09 -13.10
C PHE A 12 -11.69 -3.78 -11.74
N LEU A 13 -12.70 -4.58 -11.38
CA LEU A 13 -12.71 -5.36 -10.14
C LEU A 13 -11.54 -6.36 -10.10
N ALA A 14 -11.29 -7.08 -11.20
CA ALA A 14 -10.18 -8.03 -11.28
C ALA A 14 -8.81 -7.33 -11.13
N LEU A 15 -8.62 -6.19 -11.79
CA LEU A 15 -7.42 -5.37 -11.64
C LEU A 15 -7.28 -4.86 -10.20
N PHE A 16 -8.39 -4.44 -9.59
CA PHE A 16 -8.42 -3.95 -8.22
C PHE A 16 -8.03 -5.02 -7.21
N VAL A 17 -8.63 -6.21 -7.29
CA VAL A 17 -8.29 -7.34 -6.40
C VAL A 17 -6.83 -7.76 -6.59
N THR A 18 -6.33 -7.76 -7.82
CA THR A 18 -4.93 -8.09 -8.12
C THR A 18 -3.98 -7.02 -7.58
N ALA A 19 -4.31 -5.74 -7.73
CA ALA A 19 -3.52 -4.67 -7.14
C ALA A 19 -3.54 -4.74 -5.61
N LEU A 20 -4.70 -5.01 -5.02
CA LEU A 20 -4.88 -5.12 -3.57
C LEU A 20 -4.10 -6.30 -2.96
N SER A 21 -3.83 -7.36 -3.72
CA SER A 21 -3.00 -8.48 -3.25
C SER A 21 -1.50 -8.23 -3.39
N LEU A 22 -1.08 -7.44 -4.40
CA LEU A 22 0.34 -7.16 -4.68
C LEU A 22 0.88 -5.95 -3.92
N VAL A 23 0.10 -4.88 -3.82
CA VAL A 23 0.52 -3.62 -3.19
C VAL A 23 1.00 -3.80 -1.74
N PRO A 24 0.33 -4.59 -0.88
CA PRO A 24 0.78 -4.86 0.48
C PRO A 24 2.16 -5.51 0.59
N LEU A 25 2.64 -6.18 -0.47
CA LEU A 25 3.93 -6.87 -0.49
C LEU A 25 5.10 -5.92 -0.79
N LEU A 26 4.82 -4.68 -1.20
CA LEU A 26 5.86 -3.68 -1.46
C LEU A 26 6.31 -3.00 -0.16
N PRO A 27 7.60 -2.67 -0.01
CA PRO A 27 8.12 -1.99 1.18
C PRO A 27 7.83 -0.48 1.13
N LEU A 28 6.53 -0.13 1.11
CA LEU A 28 6.04 1.24 1.01
C LEU A 28 5.43 1.76 2.31
N TYR A 29 5.35 0.91 3.34
CA TYR A 29 4.61 1.20 4.56
C TYR A 29 5.53 1.68 5.65
N VAL A 30 5.05 2.65 6.42
CA VAL A 30 5.84 3.33 7.44
C VAL A 30 5.64 2.64 8.78
N GLU A 31 6.75 2.30 9.42
CA GLU A 31 6.81 1.80 10.79
C GLU A 31 7.60 2.78 11.65
N ARG A 32 7.02 3.21 12.77
CA ARG A 32 7.69 4.05 13.77
C ARG A 32 8.30 3.14 14.83
N THR A 33 9.63 3.09 14.88
CA THR A 33 10.37 2.28 15.86
C THR A 33 10.75 3.15 17.06
N PHE A 34 10.70 2.56 18.25
CA PHE A 34 11.08 3.20 19.51
C PHE A 34 12.22 2.39 20.13
N VAL A 35 13.35 3.05 20.39
CA VAL A 35 14.47 2.45 21.12
C VAL A 35 14.66 3.22 22.42
N ARG A 36 14.46 2.53 23.54
CA ARG A 36 14.75 3.04 24.88
C ARG A 36 16.22 2.76 25.18
N LEU A 37 17.07 3.78 25.11
CA LEU A 37 18.47 3.63 25.46
C LEU A 37 18.60 3.80 26.98
N PHE A 38 18.80 2.68 27.68
CA PHE A 38 19.24 2.71 29.06
C PHE A 38 20.74 3.02 29.06
N LEU A 39 21.12 4.29 29.21
CA LEU A 39 22.52 4.61 29.53
C LEU A 39 22.83 4.05 30.92
N VAL A 40 23.49 2.89 30.95
CA VAL A 40 24.10 2.37 32.16
C VAL A 40 25.29 3.26 32.50
N SER A 41 25.32 3.74 33.74
CA SER A 41 26.33 4.59 34.40
C SER A 41 26.14 6.11 34.28
N GLY A 42 25.34 6.66 35.18
CA GLY A 42 25.70 7.91 35.88
C GLY A 42 25.06 9.23 35.41
N ALA A 43 24.32 9.26 34.31
CA ALA A 43 23.65 10.49 33.84
C ALA A 43 22.13 10.33 33.87
N SER A 44 21.48 11.20 34.63
CA SER A 44 20.03 11.30 34.77
C SER A 44 19.35 11.63 33.44
N GLY A 45 18.72 10.64 32.81
CA GLY A 45 17.77 10.86 31.71
C GLY A 45 17.54 9.59 30.88
N ASP A 46 16.30 9.08 30.88
CA ASP A 46 15.85 8.18 29.82
C ASP A 46 15.93 8.95 28.49
N THR A 47 16.80 8.52 27.58
CA THR A 47 16.84 9.07 26.22
C THR A 47 16.01 8.17 25.31
N VAL A 48 15.01 8.77 24.67
CA VAL A 48 14.12 8.11 23.72
C VAL A 48 14.56 8.50 22.32
N GLU A 49 14.92 7.52 21.51
CA GLU A 49 15.20 7.72 20.09
C GLU A 49 14.05 7.16 19.24
N TRP A 50 13.55 7.98 18.31
CA TRP A 50 12.50 7.63 17.38
C TRP A 50 13.11 7.33 16.01
N GLY A 51 12.90 6.12 15.52
CA GLY A 51 13.31 5.69 14.19
C GLY A 51 12.14 5.52 13.23
N TRP A 52 12.41 5.66 11.93
CA TRP A 52 11.46 5.38 10.86
C TRP A 52 12.00 4.24 9.99
N ALA A 53 11.17 3.24 9.72
CA ALA A 53 11.50 2.12 8.84
C ALA A 53 10.43 1.95 7.77
N LEU A 54 10.84 1.52 6.58
CA LEU A 54 9.94 1.10 5.51
C LEU A 54 9.80 -0.42 5.53
N ARG A 55 8.56 -0.91 5.61
CA ARG A 55 8.24 -2.35 5.65
C ARG A 55 7.12 -2.71 4.70
N THR A 56 6.97 -4.00 4.46
CA THR A 56 5.79 -4.59 3.82
C THR A 56 4.64 -4.67 4.83
N LEU A 57 3.38 -4.60 4.39
CA LEU A 57 2.22 -4.69 5.28
C LEU A 57 2.16 -6.01 6.07
N PRO A 58 2.46 -7.20 5.49
CA PRO A 58 2.50 -8.46 6.25
C PRO A 58 3.59 -8.47 7.32
N GLY A 59 4.75 -7.87 7.04
CA GLY A 59 5.84 -7.73 8.03
C GLY A 59 5.46 -6.79 9.18
N PHE A 60 4.73 -5.71 8.89
CA PHE A 60 4.17 -4.86 9.94
C PHE A 60 3.13 -5.62 10.78
N TRP A 61 2.29 -6.43 10.13
CA TRP A 61 1.27 -7.24 10.82
C TRP A 61 1.88 -8.35 11.69
N SER A 62 2.94 -9.01 11.25
CA SER A 62 3.62 -10.04 12.05
C SER A 62 4.22 -9.46 13.32
N ASP A 63 4.72 -8.23 13.23
CA ASP A 63 5.41 -7.56 14.34
C ASP A 63 4.42 -6.78 15.23
N TYR A 64 3.17 -6.62 14.78
CA TYR A 64 2.11 -5.86 15.46
C TYR A 64 1.92 -6.21 16.93
N ARG A 65 2.03 -7.50 17.27
CA ARG A 65 1.85 -8.00 18.64
C ARG A 65 2.99 -7.59 19.58
N TYR A 66 4.16 -7.26 19.05
CA TYR A 66 5.34 -6.90 19.81
C TYR A 66 5.52 -5.38 19.96
N PHE A 67 4.68 -4.57 19.31
CA PHE A 67 4.75 -3.12 19.45
C PHE A 67 4.32 -2.65 20.83
N SER A 68 5.13 -1.74 21.38
CA SER A 68 4.79 -1.03 22.61
C SER A 68 3.60 -0.10 22.38
N PRO A 69 2.71 0.10 23.37
CA PRO A 69 1.58 1.02 23.25
C PRO A 69 1.97 2.46 22.86
N GLU A 70 3.15 2.92 23.29
CA GLU A 70 3.72 4.24 22.96
C GLU A 70 3.99 4.44 21.46
N GLN A 71 4.06 3.36 20.69
CA GLN A 71 4.24 3.41 19.24
C GLN A 71 2.93 3.60 18.49
N GLU A 72 1.78 3.61 19.19
CA GLU A 72 0.43 3.72 18.61
C GLU A 72 0.19 2.75 17.43
N PRO A 73 0.43 1.44 17.62
CA PRO A 73 0.45 0.48 16.52
C PRO A 73 -0.89 0.42 15.77
N THR A 74 -2.02 0.58 16.45
CA THR A 74 -3.36 0.62 15.85
C THR A 74 -3.55 1.80 14.89
N PHE A 75 -2.99 2.96 15.22
CA PHE A 75 -3.05 4.15 14.37
C PHE A 75 -2.24 3.91 13.10
N TRP A 76 -0.99 3.45 13.24
CA TRP A 76 -0.12 3.17 12.10
C TRP A 76 -0.62 2.02 11.22
N LEU A 77 -1.23 1.01 11.82
CA LEU A 77 -1.92 -0.05 11.08
C LEU A 77 -3.04 0.54 10.19
N SER A 78 -3.86 1.43 10.75
CA SER A 78 -4.96 2.06 10.03
C SER A 78 -4.44 2.94 8.88
N VAL A 79 -3.39 3.71 9.13
CA VAL A 79 -2.71 4.54 8.11
C VAL A 79 -2.15 3.66 6.98
N ASN A 80 -1.44 2.59 7.33
CA ASN A 80 -0.85 1.68 6.35
C ASN A 80 -1.92 0.93 5.55
N LEU A 81 -3.05 0.55 6.17
CA LEU A 81 -4.18 -0.05 5.46
C LEU A 81 -4.83 0.93 4.48
N ALA A 82 -5.03 2.19 4.90
CA ALA A 82 -5.54 3.24 4.04
C ALA A 82 -4.61 3.50 2.85
N LEU A 83 -3.30 3.56 3.08
CA LEU A 83 -2.29 3.69 2.02
C LEU A 83 -2.34 2.51 1.03
N ALA A 84 -2.47 1.28 1.52
CA ALA A 84 -2.59 0.10 0.66
C ALA A 84 -3.79 0.21 -0.28
N PHE A 85 -4.93 0.65 0.24
CA PHE A 85 -6.15 0.85 -0.54
C PHE A 85 -5.99 1.96 -1.58
N VAL A 86 -5.43 3.10 -1.20
CA VAL A 86 -5.17 4.23 -2.10
C VAL A 86 -4.22 3.83 -3.23
N TYR A 87 -3.12 3.15 -2.91
CA TYR A 87 -2.18 2.68 -3.92
C TYR A 87 -2.81 1.64 -4.86
N ALA A 88 -3.56 0.67 -4.33
CA ALA A 88 -4.28 -0.30 -5.16
C ALA A 88 -5.28 0.40 -6.10
N LEU A 89 -6.01 1.41 -5.61
CA LEU A 89 -6.93 2.19 -6.43
C LEU A 89 -6.20 2.95 -7.55
N LEU A 90 -5.11 3.64 -7.22
CA LEU A 90 -4.30 4.39 -8.19
C LEU A 90 -3.74 3.48 -9.29
N VAL A 91 -3.17 2.32 -8.92
CA VAL A 91 -2.66 1.32 -9.86
C VAL A 91 -3.78 0.82 -10.77
N THR A 92 -4.95 0.52 -10.22
CA THR A 92 -6.11 0.03 -10.97
C THR A 92 -6.60 1.05 -11.98
N VAL A 93 -6.73 2.32 -11.57
CA VAL A 93 -7.15 3.41 -12.46
C VAL A 93 -6.12 3.64 -13.57
N ALA A 94 -4.83 3.67 -13.23
CA ALA A 94 -3.76 3.83 -14.21
C ALA A 94 -3.76 2.67 -15.23
N ALA A 95 -3.94 1.43 -14.77
CA ALA A 95 -4.02 0.26 -15.63
C ALA A 95 -5.27 0.29 -16.54
N ASP A 96 -6.46 0.61 -16.02
CA ASP A 96 -7.68 0.71 -16.84
C ASP A 96 -7.53 1.80 -17.92
N LEU A 97 -6.95 2.95 -17.56
CA LEU A 97 -6.67 4.03 -18.50
C LEU A 97 -5.69 3.59 -19.60
N LEU A 98 -4.61 2.89 -19.23
CA LEU A 98 -3.61 2.40 -20.18
C LEU A 98 -4.22 1.37 -21.15
N ILE A 99 -4.98 0.41 -20.64
CA ILE A 99 -5.67 -0.59 -21.47
C ILE A 99 -6.64 0.08 -22.44
N ASN A 100 -7.43 1.06 -21.97
CA ASN A 100 -8.35 1.79 -22.82
C ASN A 100 -7.62 2.59 -23.91
N ARG A 101 -6.45 3.17 -23.61
CA ARG A 101 -5.60 3.84 -24.60
C ARG A 101 -5.08 2.85 -25.65
N LEU A 102 -4.60 1.68 -25.24
CA LEU A 102 -4.07 0.66 -26.15
C LEU A 102 -5.15 0.12 -27.09
N VAL A 103 -6.35 -0.19 -26.56
CA VAL A 103 -7.49 -0.65 -27.37
C VAL A 103 -7.94 0.42 -28.37
N ARG A 104 -7.91 1.70 -27.98
CA ARG A 104 -8.24 2.80 -28.89
C ARG A 104 -7.21 2.91 -30.03
N ASN A 105 -5.93 2.76 -29.72
CA ASN A 105 -4.84 2.87 -30.69
C ASN A 105 -4.84 1.70 -31.69
N SER A 106 -5.15 0.47 -31.25
CA SER A 106 -5.25 -0.68 -32.15
C SER A 106 -6.44 -0.55 -33.13
N GLY A 107 -7.58 -0.02 -32.68
CA GLY A 107 -8.73 0.24 -33.54
C GLY A 107 -8.48 1.31 -34.62
N LEU A 108 -7.66 2.32 -34.32
CA LEU A 108 -7.25 3.34 -35.30
C LEU A 108 -6.30 2.77 -36.36
N LYS A 109 -5.39 1.86 -35.97
CA LYS A 109 -4.45 1.21 -36.89
C LYS A 109 -5.16 0.29 -37.88
N SER A 110 -6.21 -0.43 -37.44
CA SER A 110 -7.01 -1.32 -38.30
C SER A 110 -7.89 -0.61 -39.33
N ARG A 111 -8.20 0.69 -39.16
CA ARG A 111 -9.00 1.47 -40.12
C ARG A 111 -8.19 2.16 -41.21
N ARG A 112 -6.86 2.16 -41.11
CA ARG A 112 -5.94 2.76 -42.09
C ARG A 112 -5.28 1.74 -43.02
N SER A 113 -5.45 0.45 -42.76
CA SER A 113 -5.07 -0.66 -43.64
C SER A 113 -6.26 -1.09 -44.47
#